data_AF-A0A956V8I8-F1
#
_entry.id   AF-A0A956V8I8-F1
#
_cell.length_a   1.000
_cell.length_b   1.000
_cell.length_c   1.000
_cell.angle_alpha   90.00
_cell.angle_beta   90.00
_cell.angle_gamma   90.00
#
_symmetry.space_group_name_H-M   'P 1'
#
loop_
_entity.id
_entity.type
_entity.pdbx_description
1 polymer ?
#
loop_
_entity_poly.entity_id
_entity_poly.type
_entity_poly.pdbx_seq_one_letter_code
_entity_poly.pdbx_strand_id
1 'polypeptide(L)' 'MNQALKILAISGSLRQTSSNTALLRAAQRLAPGHFTIKLYEGLNDLPHFN' A
#
# COMPACT_ATOMS: atom_id res chain seq x y z
N MET A 1 -0.75 2.16 26.65
CA MET A 1 -0.76 1.25 25.47
C MET A 1 -0.50 2.10 24.24
N ASN A 2 0.65 1.94 23.59
CA ASN A 2 0.96 2.70 22.37
C ASN A 2 0.25 2.03 21.19
N GLN A 3 -0.78 2.67 20.64
CA GLN A 3 -1.50 2.14 19.48
C GLN A 3 -0.64 2.31 18.21
N ALA A 4 -0.48 1.25 17.43
CA ALA A 4 0.23 1.32 16.16
C ALA A 4 -0.58 2.12 15.13
N LEU A 5 0.06 3.05 14.42
CA LEU A 5 -0.58 3.82 13.36
C LEU A 5 -0.82 2.93 12.14
N LYS A 6 -2.07 2.89 11.67
CA LYS A 6 -2.49 2.09 10.52
C LYS A 6 -2.45 2.94 9.25
N ILE A 7 -1.68 2.50 8.25
CA ILE A 7 -1.51 3.18 6.96
C ILE A 7 -2.01 2.25 5.86
N LEU A 8 -2.92 2.75 5.03
CA LEU A 8 -3.32 2.10 3.79
C LEU A 8 -2.49 2.68 2.64
N ALA A 9 -1.70 1.85 1.99
CA ALA A 9 -0.88 2.22 0.84
C ALA A 9 -1.62 1.86 -0.46
N ILE A 10 -1.62 2.77 -1.44
CA ILE A 10 -2.22 2.57 -2.76
C ILE A 10 -1.16 2.88 -3.80
N SER A 11 -0.91 1.94 -4.73
CA SER A 11 0.03 2.17 -5.83
C SER A 11 -0.64 3.04 -6.90
N GLY A 12 0.03 4.11 -7.34
CA GLY A 12 -0.41 4.94 -8.47
C GLY A 12 -0.21 4.27 -9.83
N SER A 13 -0.06 2.95 -9.89
CA SER A 13 0.21 2.20 -11.11
C SER A 13 -0.41 0.81 -11.02
N LEU A 14 -1.14 0.43 -12.08
CA LEU A 14 -1.79 -0.87 -12.22
C LEU A 14 -0.93 -1.90 -12.99
N ARG A 15 0.27 -1.50 -13.45
CA ARG A 15 1.14 -2.38 -14.22
C ARG A 15 1.68 -3.49 -13.31
N GLN A 16 1.84 -4.69 -13.86
CA GLN A 16 2.38 -5.85 -13.14
C GLN A 16 3.78 -5.58 -12.55
N THR A 17 4.64 -4.87 -13.30
CA THR A 17 6.02 -4.53 -12.91
C THR A 17 6.18 -3.04 -12.63
N SER A 18 5.61 -2.57 -11.51
CA SER A 18 5.66 -1.16 -11.12
C SER A 18 6.69 -0.87 -10.02
N SER A 19 7.57 0.11 -10.26
CA SER A 19 8.47 0.64 -9.22
C SER A 19 7.70 1.25 -8.04
N ASN A 20 6.51 1.80 -8.25
CA ASN A 20 5.66 2.32 -7.17
C ASN A 20 5.21 1.19 -6.24
N THR A 21 4.76 0.07 -6.81
CA THR A 21 4.37 -1.11 -6.03
C THR A 21 5.57 -1.69 -5.28
N ALA A 22 6.74 -1.76 -5.93
CA ALA A 22 7.98 -2.23 -5.29
C ALA A 22 8.38 -1.35 -4.08
N LEU A 23 8.28 -0.03 -4.22
CA LEU A 23 8.53 0.95 -3.15
C LEU A 23 7.58 0.74 -1.96
N LEU A 24 6.27 0.60 -2.20
CA LEU A 24 5.29 0.40 -1.13
C LEU A 24 5.50 -0.93 -0.39
N ARG A 25 5.87 -1.99 -1.10
CA ARG A 25 6.25 -3.27 -0.50
C ARG A 25 7.52 -3.16 0.35
N ALA A 26 8.51 -2.37 -0.09
CA ALA A 26 9.70 -2.11 0.71
C ALA A 26 9.36 -1.32 1.98
N ALA A 27 8.53 -0.26 1.87
CA ALA A 27 8.06 0.52 3.02
C ALA A 27 7.31 -0.37 4.03
N GLN A 28 6.45 -1.27 3.56
CA GLN A 28 5.75 -2.24 4.41
C GLN A 28 6.70 -3.14 5.19
N ARG A 29 7.79 -3.64 4.56
CA ARG A 29 8.78 -4.50 5.22
C ARG A 29 9.67 -3.77 6.21
N LEU A 30 9.96 -2.49 5.94
CA LEU A 30 10.86 -1.66 6.74
C LEU A 30 10.11 -0.84 7.81
N ALA A 31 8.79 -0.99 7.92
CA ALA A 31 7.97 -0.25 8.85
C ALA A 31 8.40 -0.52 10.31
N PRO A 32 8.70 0.52 11.10
CA PRO A 32 8.91 0.38 12.54
C PRO A 32 7.68 -0.23 13.22
N GLY A 33 7.87 -0.92 14.35
CA GLY A 33 6.79 -1.66 15.03
C GLY A 33 5.59 -0.85 15.53
N HIS A 34 5.65 0.49 15.50
CA HIS A 34 4.52 1.38 15.78
C HIS A 34 3.75 1.80 14.51
N PHE A 35 4.09 1.26 13.35
CA PHE A 35 3.35 1.41 12.10
C PHE A 35 2.87 0.05 11.59
N THR A 36 1.67 0.02 11.04
CA THR A 36 1.15 -1.11 10.26
C THR A 36 0.76 -0.61 8.89
N ILE A 37 1.49 -1.04 7.86
CA ILE A 37 1.22 -0.66 6.47
C ILE A 37 0.54 -1.82 5.75
N LYS A 38 -0.59 -1.56 5.11
CA LYS A 38 -1.30 -2.52 4.25
C LYS A 38 -1.34 -1.98 2.82
N LEU A 39 -0.83 -2.74 1.85
CA LEU A 39 -1.01 -2.42 0.44
C LEU A 39 -2.42 -2.82 -0.03
N TYR A 40 -3.10 -1.91 -0.71
CA TYR A 40 -4.35 -2.18 -1.42
C TYR A 40 -4.07 -2.58 -2.87
N GLU A 41 -4.52 -3.76 -3.26
CA GLU A 41 -4.29 -4.33 -4.60
C GLU A 41 -5.55 -4.35 -5.48
N GLY A 42 -6.72 -4.05 -4.92
CA GLY A 42 -8.01 -4.07 -5.63
C GLY A 42 -8.29 -2.83 -6.49
N LEU A 43 -7.30 -1.97 -6.74
CA LEU A 43 -7.53 -0.73 -7.50
C LEU A 43 -7.97 -1.01 -8.94
N ASN A 44 -7.48 -2.10 -9.54
CA ASN A 44 -7.87 -2.54 -10.88
C ASN A 44 -9.31 -3.08 -10.95
N ASP A 45 -9.88 -3.46 -9.80
CA ASP A 45 -11.21 -4.07 -9.71
C ASP A 45 -12.30 -3.02 -9.45
N LEU A 46 -11.93 -1.76 -9.20
CA LEU A 46 -12.88 -0.68 -9.01
C LEU A 46 -13.55 -0.30 -10.33
N PRO A 47 -14.88 -0.07 -10.35
CA PRO A 47 -15.56 0.39 -11.55
C PRO A 47 -15.07 1.79 -11.94
N HIS A 48 -15.15 2.09 -13.24
CA HIS A 48 -15.00 3.47 -13.69
C HIS A 48 -16.07 4.35 -13.05
N PHE A 49 -15.64 5.50 -12.56
CA PHE A 49 -16.56 6.54 -12.10
C PHE A 49 -17.16 7.23 -13.33
N ASN A 50 -18.49 7.36 -13.37
CA ASN A 50 -19.22 8.03 -14.44
C ASN A 50 -19.41 9.52 -14.15
#